data_AF-A0A366H8P7-F1
#
_entry.id   AF-A0A366H8P7-F1
#
_cell.length_a   1.000
_cell.length_b   1.000
_cell.length_c   1.000
_cell.angle_alpha   90.00
_cell.angle_beta   90.00
_cell.angle_gamma   90.00
#
_symmetry.space_group_name_H-M   'P 1'
#
loop_
_entity.id
_entity.type
_entity.pdbx_description
1 polymer ?
#
loop_
_entity_poly.entity_id
_entity_poly.type
_entity_poly.pdbx_seq_one_letter_code
_entity_poly.pdbx_strand_id
1 'polypeptide(L)'
;MKDLLMAVFGLYLVLASIKGRIWCMLYIGGRKTETLVVDGPYARSRNPLYYYSAMGVVGISFASGMLSIVAVMSLLFAASYPFVIWEEEKRLLSIHGERYRRYCEMVPRFWPRRDVRGENRRHEFVPSLFHKAFWDAVGFLVGWLLVAGTHFMHAIESLPRWMRFV
;
A
#
# COMPACT_ATOMS: atom_id res chain seq x y z
N MET A 1 -8.06 -17.93 -19.47
CA MET A 1 -6.76 -17.23 -19.72
C MET A 1 -6.74 -15.82 -19.16
N LYS A 2 -7.77 -14.99 -19.41
CA LYS A 2 -7.88 -13.61 -18.87
C LYS A 2 -7.82 -13.56 -17.33
N ASP A 3 -8.58 -14.41 -16.65
CA ASP A 3 -8.65 -14.37 -15.16
C ASP A 3 -7.32 -14.77 -14.53
N LEU A 4 -6.62 -15.75 -15.10
CA LEU A 4 -5.27 -16.13 -14.70
C LEU A 4 -4.29 -14.97 -14.87
N LEU A 5 -4.34 -14.26 -16.00
CA LEU A 5 -3.49 -13.09 -16.24
C LEU A 5 -3.78 -11.97 -15.22
N MET A 6 -5.05 -11.72 -14.91
CA MET A 6 -5.46 -10.74 -13.89
C MET A 6 -4.97 -11.16 -12.50
N ALA A 7 -5.09 -12.43 -12.12
CA ALA A 7 -4.60 -12.94 -10.84
C ALA A 7 -3.07 -12.80 -10.71
N VAL A 8 -2.31 -13.17 -11.75
CA VAL A 8 -0.84 -13.03 -11.78
C VAL A 8 -0.43 -11.56 -11.70
N PHE A 9 -1.11 -10.67 -12.44
CA PHE A 9 -0.86 -9.24 -12.36
C PHE A 9 -1.18 -8.69 -10.95
N GLY A 10 -2.29 -9.12 -10.36
CA GLY A 10 -2.67 -8.79 -8.99
C GLY A 10 -1.63 -9.25 -7.97
N LEU A 11 -1.08 -10.46 -8.12
CA LEU A 11 -0.01 -10.98 -7.28
C LEU A 11 1.25 -10.12 -7.39
N TYR A 12 1.63 -9.72 -8.60
CA TYR A 12 2.76 -8.80 -8.80
C TYR A 12 2.55 -7.47 -8.04
N LEU A 13 1.36 -6.88 -8.11
CA LEU A 13 1.03 -5.66 -7.38
C LEU A 13 1.08 -5.86 -5.86
N VAL A 14 0.59 -6.99 -5.35
CA VAL A 14 0.68 -7.35 -3.93
C VAL A 14 2.14 -7.49 -3.47
N LEU A 15 2.98 -8.20 -4.23
CA LEU A 15 4.39 -8.36 -3.90
C LEU A 15 5.14 -7.01 -3.94
N ALA A 16 4.84 -6.18 -4.94
CA ALA A 16 5.40 -4.84 -5.02
C ALA A 16 4.93 -3.93 -3.87
N SER A 17 3.69 -4.09 -3.40
CA SER A 17 3.15 -3.40 -2.22
C SER A 17 3.92 -3.79 -0.98
N ILE A 18 4.08 -5.10 -0.74
CA ILE A 18 4.81 -5.63 0.42
C ILE A 18 6.25 -5.09 0.44
N LYS A 19 6.97 -5.19 -0.67
CA LYS A 19 8.33 -4.65 -0.80
C LYS A 19 8.38 -3.16 -0.50
N GLY A 20 7.46 -2.39 -1.07
CA GLY A 20 7.39 -0.94 -0.88
C GLY A 20 7.05 -0.54 0.57
N ARG A 21 6.12 -1.25 1.22
CA ARG A 21 5.76 -1.04 2.62
C ARG A 21 6.92 -1.36 3.55
N ILE A 22 7.62 -2.48 3.33
CA ILE A 22 8.85 -2.82 4.08
C ILE A 22 9.86 -1.67 3.95
N TRP A 23 10.07 -1.17 2.74
CA TRP A 23 10.97 -0.04 2.51
C TRP A 23 10.54 1.21 3.29
N CYS A 24 9.26 1.56 3.30
CA CYS A 24 8.74 2.67 4.10
C CYS A 24 8.93 2.45 5.62
N MET A 25 8.67 1.25 6.11
CA MET A 25 8.78 0.93 7.54
C MET A 25 10.21 1.00 8.04
N LEU A 26 11.17 0.51 7.25
CA LEU A 26 12.60 0.60 7.57
C LEU A 26 13.06 2.06 7.73
N TYR A 27 12.49 2.99 6.97
CA TYR A 27 12.81 4.41 7.05
C TYR A 27 12.08 5.14 8.18
N ILE A 28 10.84 4.75 8.51
CA ILE A 28 10.12 5.29 9.67
C ILE A 28 10.80 4.91 10.99
N GLY A 29 11.46 3.75 11.05
CA GLY A 29 12.18 3.31 12.26
C GLY A 29 11.29 3.17 13.49
N GLY A 30 9.96 3.01 13.32
CA GLY A 30 9.00 2.89 14.42
C GLY A 30 8.69 4.21 15.14
N ARG A 31 9.43 5.28 14.84
CA ARG A 31 9.33 6.60 15.46
C ARG A 31 8.64 7.59 14.52
N LYS A 32 7.46 7.22 14.04
CA LYS A 32 6.67 7.93 13.00
C LYS A 32 6.38 9.41 13.34
N THR A 33 6.55 9.79 14.62
CA THR A 33 6.20 11.11 15.15
C THR A 33 7.38 11.83 15.81
N GLU A 34 8.46 11.13 16.17
CA GLU A 34 9.59 11.74 16.89
C GLU A 34 10.58 12.42 15.93
N THR A 35 10.72 11.86 14.73
CA THR A 35 11.65 12.37 13.72
C THR A 35 10.97 12.50 12.38
N LEU A 36 11.11 13.66 11.75
CA LEU A 36 10.62 13.87 10.39
C LEU A 36 11.53 13.14 9.40
N VAL A 37 11.04 12.02 8.87
CA VAL A 37 11.71 11.21 7.86
C VAL A 37 11.46 11.80 6.48
N VAL A 38 12.54 12.22 5.81
CA VAL A 38 12.47 12.86 4.48
C VAL A 38 13.30 12.12 3.42
N ASP A 39 13.91 11.00 3.78
CA ASP A 39 14.83 10.23 2.95
C ASP A 39 14.19 8.97 2.35
N GLY A 40 14.86 8.35 1.38
CA GLY A 40 14.45 7.10 0.74
C GLY A 40 13.04 7.17 0.10
N PRO A 41 12.07 6.34 0.55
CA PRO A 41 10.73 6.37 -0.03
C PRO A 41 10.00 7.68 0.28
N TYR A 42 10.29 8.32 1.42
CA TYR A 42 9.70 9.60 1.82
C TYR A 42 10.24 10.77 1.00
N ALA A 43 11.44 10.64 0.44
CA ALA A 43 11.97 11.62 -0.49
C ALA A 43 11.21 11.60 -1.84
N ARG A 44 10.57 10.47 -2.19
CA ARG A 44 9.82 10.30 -3.44
C ARG A 44 8.38 10.78 -3.34
N SER A 45 7.76 10.58 -2.19
CA SER A 45 6.37 10.96 -1.89
C SER A 45 6.26 11.20 -0.40
N ARG A 46 5.43 12.15 0.03
CA ARG A 46 5.18 12.38 1.45
C ARG A 46 4.44 11.21 2.12
N ASN A 47 3.68 10.47 1.34
CA ASN A 47 2.79 9.41 1.81
C ASN A 47 3.05 8.08 1.04
N PRO A 48 4.30 7.59 0.99
CA PRO A 48 4.67 6.44 0.15
C PRO A 48 4.08 5.13 0.69
N LEU A 49 3.94 5.01 2.03
CA LEU A 49 3.32 3.85 2.66
C LEU A 49 1.89 3.64 2.15
N TYR A 50 1.15 4.74 2.03
CA TYR A 50 -0.22 4.75 1.54
C TYR A 50 -0.30 4.43 0.05
N TYR A 51 0.63 4.94 -0.76
CA TYR A 51 0.75 4.56 -2.17
C TYR A 51 0.92 3.04 -2.34
N TYR A 52 1.83 2.43 -1.57
CA TYR A 52 2.01 0.98 -1.63
C TYR A 52 0.80 0.22 -1.08
N SER A 53 0.12 0.72 -0.03
CA SER A 53 -1.17 0.14 0.41
C SER A 53 -2.19 0.09 -0.73
N ALA A 54 -2.31 1.17 -1.51
CA ALA A 54 -3.20 1.26 -2.67
C ALA A 54 -2.96 0.12 -3.62
N MET A 55 -1.69 -0.05 -3.97
CA MET A 55 -1.25 -1.07 -4.90
C MET A 55 -1.55 -2.48 -4.38
N GLY A 56 -1.46 -2.71 -3.07
CA GLY A 56 -1.84 -3.97 -2.44
C GLY A 56 -3.34 -4.26 -2.53
N VAL A 57 -4.18 -3.28 -2.19
CA VAL A 57 -5.66 -3.42 -2.27
C VAL A 57 -6.11 -3.63 -3.71
N VAL A 58 -5.58 -2.84 -4.65
CA VAL A 58 -5.83 -3.01 -6.08
C VAL A 58 -5.32 -4.38 -6.56
N GLY A 59 -4.15 -4.82 -6.10
CA GLY A 59 -3.62 -6.15 -6.42
C GLY A 59 -4.51 -7.29 -5.95
N ILE A 60 -5.07 -7.20 -4.73
CA ILE A 60 -6.05 -8.17 -4.22
C ILE A 60 -7.32 -8.15 -5.07
N SER A 61 -7.84 -6.97 -5.45
CA SER A 61 -9.06 -6.90 -6.25
C SER A 61 -8.88 -7.49 -7.66
N PHE A 62 -7.68 -7.43 -8.25
CA PHE A 62 -7.37 -8.13 -9.50
C PHE A 62 -7.46 -9.65 -9.39
N ALA A 63 -7.26 -10.23 -8.19
CA ALA A 63 -7.45 -11.66 -7.95
C ALA A 63 -8.91 -12.10 -8.12
N SER A 64 -9.85 -11.16 -8.10
CA SER A 64 -11.27 -11.41 -8.31
C SER A 64 -11.66 -11.57 -9.78
N GLY A 65 -10.76 -11.43 -10.75
CA GLY A 65 -11.07 -11.51 -12.20
C GLY A 65 -12.06 -10.47 -12.73
N MET A 66 -12.67 -9.66 -11.86
CA MET A 66 -13.76 -8.75 -12.17
C MET A 66 -13.25 -7.31 -12.18
N LEU A 67 -13.23 -6.69 -13.36
CA LEU A 67 -12.77 -5.31 -13.51
C LEU A 67 -13.66 -4.30 -12.74
N SER A 68 -14.93 -4.63 -12.53
CA SER A 68 -15.86 -3.86 -11.69
C SER A 68 -15.38 -3.78 -10.23
N ILE A 69 -14.93 -4.90 -9.65
CA ILE A 69 -14.39 -4.93 -8.29
C ILE A 69 -13.09 -4.10 -8.22
N VAL A 70 -12.23 -4.22 -9.23
CA VAL A 70 -11.01 -3.39 -9.33
C VAL A 70 -11.35 -1.90 -9.35
N ALA A 71 -12.33 -1.50 -10.17
CA ALA A 71 -12.76 -0.10 -10.29
C ALA A 71 -13.36 0.42 -8.97
N VAL A 72 -14.27 -0.33 -8.35
CA VAL A 72 -14.89 0.05 -7.07
C VAL A 72 -13.84 0.19 -5.97
N MET A 73 -12.94 -0.78 -5.83
CA MET A 73 -11.89 -0.72 -4.81
C MET A 73 -10.92 0.44 -5.05
N SER A 74 -10.57 0.72 -6.30
CA SER A 74 -9.73 1.87 -6.66
C SER A 74 -10.42 3.20 -6.33
N LEU A 75 -11.73 3.31 -6.59
CA LEU A 75 -12.52 4.51 -6.29
C LEU A 75 -12.67 4.72 -4.78
N LEU A 76 -13.00 3.67 -4.03
CA LEU A 76 -13.09 3.74 -2.56
C LEU A 76 -11.76 4.18 -1.95
N PHE A 77 -10.66 3.68 -2.48
CA PHE A 77 -9.33 4.10 -2.07
C PHE A 77 -9.08 5.58 -2.39
N ALA A 78 -9.35 6.00 -3.64
CA ALA A 78 -9.17 7.38 -4.08
C ALA A 78 -10.04 8.37 -3.29
N ALA A 79 -11.21 7.95 -2.81
CA ALA A 79 -12.09 8.76 -1.99
C ALA A 79 -11.65 8.83 -0.51
N SER A 80 -11.21 7.71 0.08
CA SER A 80 -10.93 7.65 1.53
C SER A 80 -9.53 8.15 1.92
N TYR A 81 -8.51 7.82 1.14
CA TYR A 81 -7.12 8.12 1.51
C TYR A 81 -6.76 9.60 1.57
N PRO A 82 -7.32 10.50 0.74
CA PRO A 82 -7.06 11.93 0.89
C PRO A 82 -7.40 12.47 2.29
N PHE A 83 -8.47 11.96 2.92
CA PHE A 83 -8.86 12.36 4.27
C PHE A 83 -7.85 11.89 5.32
N VAL A 84 -7.46 10.62 5.26
CA VAL A 84 -6.48 10.03 6.17
C VAL A 84 -5.13 10.72 6.04
N ILE A 85 -4.68 10.96 4.81
CA ILE A 85 -3.43 11.68 4.53
C ILE A 85 -3.52 13.08 5.11
N TRP A 86 -4.61 13.81 4.86
CA TRP A 86 -4.75 15.18 5.36
C TRP A 86 -4.68 15.29 6.88
N GLU A 87 -5.30 14.35 7.60
CA GLU A 87 -5.22 14.29 9.06
C GLU A 87 -3.80 14.00 9.54
N GLU A 88 -3.09 13.07 8.90
CA GLU A 88 -1.69 12.78 9.22
C GLU A 88 -0.77 13.97 8.90
N GLU A 89 -0.93 14.63 7.75
CA GLU A 89 -0.16 15.83 7.38
C GLU A 89 -0.40 16.98 8.37
N LYS A 90 -1.64 17.18 8.82
CA LYS A 90 -1.97 18.17 9.85
C LYS A 90 -1.24 17.90 11.18
N ARG A 91 -1.23 16.63 11.61
CA ARG A 91 -0.52 16.21 12.82
C ARG A 91 0.99 16.39 12.67
N LEU A 92 1.56 16.05 11.52
CA LEU A 92 2.99 16.24 11.27
C LEU A 92 3.35 17.73 11.23
N LEU A 93 2.48 18.57 10.68
CA LEU A 93 2.65 20.02 10.68
C LEU A 93 2.63 20.60 12.09
N SER A 94 1.73 20.14 12.97
CA SER A 94 1.68 20.64 14.37
C SER A 94 2.92 20.24 15.18
N ILE A 95 3.56 19.12 14.84
CA ILE A 95 4.71 18.59 15.58
C ILE A 95 6.05 19.13 15.05
N HIS A 96 6.18 19.30 13.74
CA HIS A 96 7.45 19.66 13.08
C HIS A 96 7.48 21.06 12.47
N GLY A 97 6.34 21.77 12.45
CA GLY A 97 6.23 23.18 12.05
C GLY A 97 6.88 23.50 10.69
N GLU A 98 7.74 24.51 10.67
CA GLU A 98 8.44 24.99 9.48
C GLU A 98 9.23 23.91 8.74
N ARG A 99 9.82 22.95 9.46
CA ARG A 99 10.57 21.86 8.83
C ARG A 99 9.67 21.01 7.94
N TYR A 100 8.44 20.76 8.38
CA TYR A 100 7.45 20.03 7.59
C TYR A 100 6.91 20.86 6.43
N ARG A 101 6.71 22.17 6.61
CA ARG A 101 6.29 23.10 5.54
C ARG A 101 7.26 23.08 4.36
N ARG A 102 8.57 23.23 4.61
CA ARG A 102 9.61 23.14 3.57
C ARG A 102 9.62 21.78 2.88
N TYR A 103 9.43 20.70 3.64
CA TYR A 103 9.33 19.36 3.07
C TYR A 103 8.13 19.21 2.11
N CYS A 104 6.98 19.83 2.43
CA CYS A 104 5.79 19.81 1.58
C CYS A 104 5.98 20.53 0.24
N GLU A 105 6.83 21.55 0.18
CA GLU A 105 7.16 22.29 -1.03
C GLU A 105 8.06 21.47 -1.97
N MET A 106 8.93 20.64 -1.41
CA MET A 106 9.89 19.85 -2.19
C MET A 106 9.31 18.53 -2.70
N VAL A 107 8.44 17.87 -1.92
CA VAL A 107 8.03 16.49 -2.15
C VAL A 107 6.52 16.39 -2.45
N PRO A 108 6.12 15.66 -3.51
CA PRO A 108 4.70 15.53 -3.85
C PRO A 108 3.96 14.74 -2.78
N ARG A 109 2.65 14.99 -2.66
CA ARG A 109 1.83 14.38 -1.62
C ARG A 109 1.72 12.85 -1.74
N PHE A 110 1.43 12.33 -2.94
CA PHE A 110 1.07 10.91 -3.12
C PHE A 110 1.88 10.20 -4.20
N TRP A 111 1.91 10.72 -5.43
CA TRP A 111 2.57 10.04 -6.54
C TRP A 111 4.11 10.08 -6.41
N PRO A 112 4.80 8.92 -6.32
CA PRO A 112 6.23 8.89 -6.11
C PRO A 112 7.02 9.45 -7.31
N ARG A 113 7.94 10.39 -7.06
CA ARG A 113 8.94 10.80 -8.05
C ARG A 113 9.96 9.67 -8.25
N ARG A 114 10.36 9.45 -9.50
CA ARG A 114 11.35 8.41 -9.86
C ARG A 114 12.78 8.84 -9.51
N ASP A 115 13.06 10.12 -9.68
CA ASP A 115 14.41 10.66 -9.59
C ASP A 115 14.57 11.46 -8.28
N VAL A 116 15.22 10.83 -7.31
CA VAL A 116 15.52 11.45 -6.02
C VAL A 116 16.92 11.03 -5.61
N ARG A 117 17.79 12.02 -5.40
CA ARG A 117 19.13 11.78 -4.81
C ARG A 117 18.93 11.31 -3.38
N GLY A 118 19.26 10.05 -3.13
CA GLY A 118 19.23 9.50 -1.77
C GLY A 118 20.47 9.90 -1.00
N GLU A 119 20.29 10.56 0.14
CA GLU A 119 21.32 10.53 1.19
C GLU A 119 21.29 9.14 1.85
N ASN A 120 22.43 8.47 1.86
CA ASN A 120 22.60 7.15 2.45
C ASN A 120 22.80 7.29 3.96
N ARG A 121 21.76 7.74 4.69
CA ARG A 121 21.81 7.78 6.16
C ARG A 121 21.63 6.36 6.70
N ARG A 122 22.51 5.94 7.62
CA ARG A 122 22.36 4.66 8.31
C ARG A 122 21.10 4.74 9.17
N HIS A 123 20.08 3.98 8.80
CA HIS A 123 18.88 3.82 9.62
C HIS A 123 19.10 2.69 10.61
N GLU A 124 18.88 2.97 11.89
CA GLU A 124 18.92 1.95 12.94
C GLU A 124 17.77 0.96 12.72
N PHE A 125 18.12 -0.31 12.53
CA PHE A 125 17.16 -1.38 12.32
C PHE A 125 16.40 -1.67 13.62
N VAL A 126 15.09 -1.46 13.63
CA VAL A 126 14.24 -1.78 14.79
C VAL A 126 13.47 -3.08 14.53
N PRO A 127 13.70 -4.16 15.31
CA PRO A 127 13.09 -5.47 15.09
C PRO A 127 11.56 -5.51 15.11
N SER A 128 10.91 -4.64 15.89
CA SER A 128 9.45 -4.60 15.98
C SER A 128 8.75 -4.21 14.67
N LEU A 129 9.45 -3.47 13.80
CA LEU A 129 8.96 -3.12 12.46
C LEU A 129 8.95 -4.32 11.52
N PHE A 130 9.89 -5.23 11.69
CA PHE A 130 9.94 -6.46 10.90
C PHE A 130 8.71 -7.33 11.16
N HIS A 131 8.31 -7.47 12.42
CA HIS A 131 7.10 -8.21 12.79
C HIS A 131 5.83 -7.59 12.21
N LYS A 132 5.70 -6.26 12.28
CA LYS A 132 4.58 -5.55 11.66
C LYS A 132 4.56 -5.71 10.14
N ALA A 133 5.71 -5.55 9.49
CA ALA A 133 5.84 -5.73 8.05
C ALA A 133 5.53 -7.17 7.61
N PHE A 134 5.92 -8.15 8.43
CA PHE A 134 5.59 -9.55 8.22
C PHE A 134 4.09 -9.80 8.28
N TRP A 135 3.40 -9.31 9.33
CA TRP A 135 1.94 -9.47 9.42
C TRP A 135 1.18 -8.72 8.34
N ASP A 136 1.65 -7.54 7.92
CA ASP A 136 1.12 -6.86 6.75
C ASP A 136 1.27 -7.75 5.51
N ALA A 137 2.45 -8.33 5.27
CA ALA A 137 2.70 -9.20 4.14
C ALA A 137 1.80 -10.44 4.15
N VAL A 138 1.68 -11.09 5.30
CA VAL A 138 0.76 -12.22 5.50
C VAL A 138 -0.67 -11.79 5.21
N GLY A 139 -1.13 -10.66 5.75
CA GLY A 139 -2.48 -10.14 5.52
C GLY A 139 -2.79 -9.90 4.05
N PHE A 140 -1.89 -9.25 3.31
CA PHE A 140 -2.07 -9.01 1.87
C PHE A 140 -2.08 -10.32 1.06
N LEU A 141 -1.19 -11.27 1.38
CA LEU A 141 -1.13 -12.56 0.70
C LEU A 141 -2.35 -13.44 1.00
N VAL A 142 -2.79 -13.50 2.26
CA VAL A 142 -4.01 -14.20 2.66
C VAL A 142 -5.22 -13.57 1.99
N GLY A 143 -5.33 -12.25 1.98
CA GLY A 143 -6.40 -11.55 1.26
C GLY A 143 -6.42 -11.90 -0.23
N TRP A 144 -5.25 -11.90 -0.89
CA TRP A 144 -5.13 -12.32 -2.28
C TRP A 144 -5.54 -13.80 -2.47
N LEU A 145 -5.07 -14.70 -1.62
CA LEU A 145 -5.39 -16.14 -1.69
C LEU A 145 -6.88 -16.41 -1.49
N LEU A 146 -7.53 -15.73 -0.55
CA LEU A 146 -8.97 -15.86 -0.31
C LEU A 146 -9.76 -15.43 -1.55
N VAL A 147 -9.42 -14.28 -2.13
CA VAL A 147 -10.11 -13.77 -3.32
C VAL A 147 -9.83 -14.66 -4.54
N ALA A 148 -8.57 -15.04 -4.77
CA ALA A 148 -8.19 -15.97 -5.84
C ALA A 148 -8.87 -17.34 -5.67
N GLY A 149 -9.04 -17.80 -4.43
CA GLY A 149 -9.71 -19.05 -4.10
C GLY A 149 -11.18 -19.06 -4.49
N THR A 150 -11.88 -17.92 -4.43
CA THR A 150 -13.29 -17.84 -4.87
C THR A 150 -13.45 -18.15 -6.36
N HIS A 151 -12.47 -17.79 -7.20
CA HIS A 151 -12.42 -18.18 -8.61
C HIS A 151 -12.30 -19.70 -8.80
N PHE A 152 -11.40 -20.32 -8.05
CA PHE A 152 -11.22 -21.77 -8.10
C PHE A 152 -12.46 -22.51 -7.61
N MET A 153 -13.18 -21.98 -6.61
CA MET A 153 -14.44 -22.56 -6.14
C MET A 153 -15.58 -22.43 -7.16
N HIS A 154 -15.63 -21.35 -7.95
CA HIS A 154 -16.58 -21.25 -9.06
C HIS A 154 -16.26 -22.25 -10.18
N ALA A 155 -14.99 -22.58 -10.42
CA ALA A 155 -14.57 -23.56 -11.42
C ALA A 155 -14.88 -25.02 -11.04
N ILE A 156 -15.06 -25.32 -9.75
CA ILE A 156 -15.31 -26.68 -9.23
C ILE A 156 -16.83 -26.97 -9.05
N GLU A 157 -17.72 -26.05 -9.45
CA GLU A 157 -19.20 -26.18 -9.31
C GLU A 157 -19.73 -26.50 -7.89
N SER A 158 -18.92 -26.37 -6.83
CA SER A 158 -19.33 -26.80 -5.48
C SER A 158 -20.03 -25.73 -4.63
N LEU A 159 -20.45 -24.59 -5.21
CA LEU A 159 -21.18 -23.55 -4.46
C LEU A 159 -22.71 -23.74 -4.59
N PRO A 160 -23.44 -23.77 -3.46
CA PRO A 160 -24.90 -23.86 -3.49
C PRO A 160 -25.51 -22.66 -4.24
N ARG A 161 -26.58 -22.94 -5.01
CA ARG A 161 -27.19 -22.06 -6.03
C ARG A 161 -27.53 -20.63 -5.59
N TRP A 162 -27.59 -20.33 -4.29
CA TRP A 162 -27.95 -19.02 -3.74
C TRP A 162 -26.81 -17.99 -3.73
N MET A 163 -25.56 -18.37 -4.01
CA MET A 163 -24.41 -17.44 -4.07
C MET A 163 -24.03 -16.99 -5.49
N ARG A 164 -24.77 -17.43 -6.52
CA ARG A 164 -24.55 -16.98 -7.91
C ARG A 164 -25.28 -15.65 -8.11
N PHE A 165 -24.64 -14.54 -7.79
CA PHE A 165 -25.15 -13.23 -8.20
C PHE A 165 -24.76 -12.99 -9.67
N VAL A 166 -25.80 -13.06 -10.52
CA VAL A 166 -25.97 -12.59 -11.92
C VAL A 166 -24.71 -12.50 -12.77
#